data_AF-A0A3C0RCZ3-F1
#
_entry.id   AF-A0A3C0RCZ3-F1
#
_cell.length_a   1.000
_cell.length_b   1.000
_cell.length_c   1.000
_cell.angle_alpha   90.00
_cell.angle_beta   90.00
_cell.angle_gamma   90.00
#
_symmetry.space_group_name_H-M   'P 1'
#
loop_
_entity.id
_entity.type
_entity.pdbx_description
1 polymer ?
#
loop_
_entity_poly.entity_id
_entity_poly.type
_entity_poly.pdbx_seq_one_letter_code
_entity_poly.pdbx_strand_id
1 'polypeptide(L)'
;MARPSIELIQALRTTAQKLKNGAPYAWGNHGACNCGNLLQVVTDLSKEEILSYAHSGIGEWTELAQDYCGITDAPVDLLIKKLQEIGLAPSDIHNIEYLEDKKVLEQLPGGFRWLSRNVREDVIIYFETFANLLEDQLSDTISISMEELFPIEKGLVTV
;
A
#
# COMPACT_ATOMS: atom_id res chain seq x y z
N MET A 1 -2.30 11.39 1.40
CA MET A 1 -1.59 10.72 0.32
C MET A 1 -0.36 10.12 0.92
N ALA A 2 -0.17 8.83 0.66
CA ALA A 2 0.89 8.05 1.27
C ALA A 2 2.26 8.64 0.99
N ARG A 3 3.16 8.51 1.95
CA ARG A 3 4.59 8.77 1.73
C ARG A 3 5.13 7.64 0.86
N PRO A 4 5.68 7.92 -0.33
CA PRO A 4 6.29 6.87 -1.15
C PRO A 4 7.43 6.18 -0.40
N SER A 5 7.42 4.85 -0.44
CA SER A 5 8.46 3.99 0.13
C SER A 5 8.58 2.71 -0.69
N ILE A 6 9.77 2.12 -0.72
CA ILE A 6 10.01 0.86 -1.42
C ILE A 6 9.18 -0.26 -0.78
N GLU A 7 9.07 -0.24 0.53
CA GLU A 7 8.31 -1.21 1.32
C GLU A 7 6.82 -1.19 0.97
N LEU A 8 6.20 0.00 0.88
CA LEU A 8 4.79 0.12 0.51
C LEU A 8 4.54 -0.31 -0.94
N ILE A 9 5.40 0.10 -1.87
CA ILE A 9 5.30 -0.29 -3.29
C ILE A 9 5.36 -1.82 -3.41
N GLN A 10 6.34 -2.45 -2.75
CA GLN A 10 6.49 -3.91 -2.76
C GLN A 10 5.31 -4.61 -2.08
N ALA A 11 4.80 -4.08 -0.97
CA ALA A 11 3.65 -4.64 -0.28
C ALA A 11 2.39 -4.59 -1.15
N LEU A 12 2.12 -3.47 -1.84
CA LEU A 12 1.00 -3.34 -2.77
C LEU A 12 1.11 -4.33 -3.93
N ARG A 13 2.27 -4.40 -4.61
CA ARG A 13 2.51 -5.34 -5.72
C ARG A 13 2.36 -6.80 -5.28
N THR A 14 2.93 -7.15 -4.13
CA THR A 14 2.86 -8.50 -3.58
C THR A 14 1.41 -8.87 -3.22
N THR A 15 0.66 -7.94 -2.65
CA THR A 15 -0.75 -8.16 -2.31
C THR A 15 -1.58 -8.38 -3.57
N ALA A 16 -1.41 -7.55 -4.60
CA ALA A 16 -2.07 -7.73 -5.90
C ALA A 16 -1.74 -9.10 -6.50
N GLN A 17 -0.48 -9.53 -6.44
CA GLN A 17 -0.06 -10.84 -6.95
C GLN A 17 -0.67 -12.00 -6.17
N LYS A 18 -0.74 -11.92 -4.82
CA LYS A 18 -1.41 -12.93 -3.99
C LYS A 18 -2.90 -13.03 -4.33
N LEU A 19 -3.58 -11.90 -4.53
CA LEU A 19 -4.98 -11.86 -4.95
C LEU A 19 -5.18 -12.47 -6.34
N LYS A 20 -4.31 -12.15 -7.33
CA LYS A 20 -4.31 -12.80 -8.66
C LYS A 20 -4.17 -14.32 -8.56
N ASN A 21 -3.36 -14.78 -7.62
CA ASN A 21 -3.11 -16.20 -7.37
C ASN A 21 -4.19 -16.89 -6.51
N GLY A 22 -5.31 -16.23 -6.23
CA GLY A 22 -6.46 -16.83 -5.57
C GLY A 22 -6.46 -16.71 -4.04
N ALA A 23 -5.75 -15.73 -3.47
CA ALA A 23 -5.87 -15.43 -2.04
C ALA A 23 -7.35 -15.18 -1.65
N PRO A 24 -7.78 -15.65 -0.46
CA PRO A 24 -9.12 -15.39 0.04
C PRO A 24 -9.42 -13.90 0.09
N TYR A 25 -10.61 -13.54 -0.40
CA TYR A 25 -11.04 -12.16 -0.47
C TYR A 25 -12.51 -12.06 -0.10
N ALA A 26 -12.82 -11.22 0.88
CA ALA A 26 -14.18 -10.95 1.32
C ALA A 26 -14.25 -9.55 1.93
N TRP A 27 -14.99 -8.67 1.26
CA TRP A 27 -15.35 -7.38 1.85
C TRP A 27 -16.14 -7.57 3.16
N GLY A 28 -15.85 -6.77 4.19
CA GLY A 28 -16.45 -6.89 5.52
C GLY A 28 -15.82 -7.98 6.43
N ASN A 29 -14.73 -8.61 5.99
CA ASN A 29 -13.88 -9.43 6.85
C ASN A 29 -12.54 -8.73 7.03
N HIS A 30 -12.23 -8.19 8.22
CA HIS A 30 -11.02 -7.41 8.47
C HIS A 30 -9.72 -8.12 8.08
N GLY A 31 -9.68 -9.46 8.16
CA GLY A 31 -8.51 -10.25 7.76
C GLY A 31 -8.40 -10.51 6.26
N ALA A 32 -9.48 -10.37 5.50
CA ALA A 32 -9.56 -10.76 4.08
C ALA A 32 -10.15 -9.68 3.16
N CYS A 33 -10.37 -8.47 3.64
CA CYS A 33 -10.71 -7.29 2.82
C CYS A 33 -9.45 -6.69 2.18
N ASN A 34 -9.55 -5.45 1.69
CA ASN A 34 -8.48 -4.76 0.98
C ASN A 34 -7.30 -4.48 1.94
N CYS A 35 -7.56 -3.80 3.06
CA CYS A 35 -6.56 -3.56 4.09
C CYS A 35 -6.09 -4.86 4.77
N GLY A 36 -7.00 -5.83 4.96
CA GLY A 36 -6.66 -7.14 5.54
C GLY A 36 -5.64 -7.92 4.72
N ASN A 37 -5.83 -8.00 3.39
CA ASN A 37 -4.85 -8.65 2.51
C ASN A 37 -3.51 -7.92 2.49
N LEU A 38 -3.52 -6.59 2.56
CA LEU A 38 -2.28 -5.81 2.67
C LEU A 38 -1.55 -6.10 3.99
N LEU A 39 -2.28 -6.14 5.11
CA LEU A 39 -1.72 -6.47 6.42
C LEU A 39 -1.09 -7.87 6.47
N GLN A 40 -1.69 -8.87 5.82
CA GLN A 40 -1.10 -10.21 5.70
C GLN A 40 0.28 -10.20 5.01
N VAL A 41 0.52 -9.24 4.10
CA VAL A 41 1.83 -9.06 3.44
C VAL A 41 2.80 -8.29 4.32
N VAL A 42 2.32 -7.32 5.08
CA VAL A 42 3.17 -6.40 5.87
C VAL A 42 3.56 -6.99 7.23
N THR A 43 2.77 -7.91 7.77
CA THR A 43 2.89 -8.38 9.17
C THR A 43 3.15 -9.89 9.32
N ASP A 44 3.21 -10.64 8.21
CA ASP A 44 3.25 -12.12 8.18
C ASP A 44 2.12 -12.81 8.99
N LEU A 45 1.14 -12.05 9.49
CA LEU A 45 -0.02 -12.56 10.22
C LEU A 45 -1.01 -13.23 9.26
N SER A 46 -1.65 -14.29 9.75
CA SER A 46 -2.80 -14.90 9.09
C SER A 46 -4.03 -13.99 9.08
N LYS A 47 -4.98 -14.28 8.20
CA LYS A 47 -6.27 -13.57 8.19
C LYS A 47 -7.00 -13.71 9.53
N GLU A 48 -6.90 -14.87 10.21
CA GLU A 48 -7.51 -15.12 11.51
C GLU A 48 -6.90 -14.25 12.61
N GLU A 49 -5.58 -14.11 12.62
CA GLU A 49 -4.88 -13.25 13.58
C GLU A 49 -5.25 -11.78 13.37
N ILE A 50 -5.24 -11.32 12.11
CA ILE A 50 -5.64 -9.94 11.78
C ILE A 50 -7.08 -9.67 12.19
N LEU A 51 -8.00 -10.60 11.90
CA LEU A 51 -9.39 -10.49 12.32
C LEU A 51 -9.52 -10.39 13.85
N SER A 52 -8.79 -11.25 14.58
CA SER A 52 -8.79 -11.22 16.05
C SER A 52 -8.25 -9.90 16.60
N TYR A 53 -7.23 -9.32 15.98
CA TYR A 53 -6.64 -8.06 16.41
C TYR A 53 -7.57 -6.89 16.11
N ALA A 54 -8.19 -6.88 14.93
CA ALA A 54 -9.13 -5.83 14.52
C ALA A 54 -10.34 -5.72 15.47
N HIS A 55 -10.81 -6.86 16.01
CA HIS A 55 -11.90 -6.89 17.00
C HIS A 55 -11.56 -6.27 18.36
N SER A 56 -10.31 -5.86 18.61
CA SER A 56 -10.00 -5.03 19.79
C SER A 56 -10.40 -3.56 19.61
N GLY A 57 -10.83 -3.16 18.41
CA GLY A 57 -11.41 -1.86 18.12
C GLY A 57 -12.85 -1.98 17.60
N ILE A 58 -13.43 -0.86 17.16
CA ILE A 58 -14.81 -0.79 16.68
C ILE A 58 -14.81 -0.17 15.28
N GLY A 59 -15.55 -0.78 14.34
CA GLY A 59 -15.74 -0.27 12.99
C GLY A 59 -14.84 -0.93 11.95
N GLU A 60 -14.82 -0.36 10.75
CA GLU A 60 -13.97 -0.80 9.65
C GLU A 60 -12.57 -0.17 9.79
N TRP A 61 -11.65 -0.51 8.89
CA TRP A 61 -10.29 0.06 8.92
C TRP A 61 -10.24 1.58 8.88
N THR A 62 -11.30 2.23 8.39
CA THR A 62 -11.42 3.69 8.41
C THR A 62 -11.55 4.23 9.82
N GLU A 63 -12.52 3.72 10.58
CA GLU A 63 -12.75 4.13 11.96
C GLU A 63 -11.53 3.76 12.82
N LEU A 64 -11.00 2.54 12.65
CA LEU A 64 -9.82 2.08 13.37
C LEU A 64 -8.59 2.98 13.12
N ALA A 65 -8.37 3.42 11.88
CA ALA A 65 -7.27 4.32 11.55
C ALA A 65 -7.47 5.75 12.06
N GLN A 66 -8.72 6.22 12.18
CA GLN A 66 -9.04 7.54 12.73
C GLN A 66 -8.90 7.57 14.26
N ASP A 67 -9.31 6.50 14.93
CA ASP A 67 -9.26 6.38 16.39
C ASP A 67 -7.84 6.06 16.91
N TYR A 68 -6.93 5.64 16.03
CA TYR A 68 -5.55 5.37 16.38
C TYR A 68 -4.83 6.64 16.86
N CYS A 69 -4.47 6.66 18.14
CA CYS A 69 -3.70 7.74 18.76
C CYS A 69 -2.25 7.36 19.12
N GLY A 70 -1.86 6.09 18.93
CA GLY A 70 -0.50 5.60 19.21
C GLY A 70 -0.07 5.61 20.68
N ILE A 71 -1.00 5.89 21.59
CA ILE A 71 -0.77 5.92 23.05
C ILE A 71 -1.23 4.60 23.69
N THR A 72 -2.15 3.88 23.07
CA THR A 72 -2.70 2.63 23.62
C THR A 72 -1.96 1.42 23.10
N ASP A 73 -1.91 0.36 23.93
CA ASP A 73 -1.34 -0.94 23.55
C ASP A 73 -2.43 -1.90 23.02
N ALA A 74 -3.50 -1.38 22.41
CA ALA A 74 -4.53 -2.22 21.82
C ALA A 74 -3.96 -3.06 20.65
N PRO A 75 -4.35 -4.34 20.50
CA PRO A 75 -3.87 -5.15 19.38
C PRO A 75 -4.09 -4.53 17.98
N VAL A 76 -5.23 -3.85 17.77
CA VAL A 76 -5.51 -3.14 16.51
C VAL A 76 -4.56 -1.97 16.24
N ASP A 77 -4.11 -1.28 17.29
CA ASP A 77 -3.18 -0.16 17.18
C ASP A 77 -1.84 -0.62 16.58
N LEU A 78 -1.41 -1.85 16.88
CA LEU A 78 -0.23 -2.46 16.27
C LEU A 78 -0.40 -2.64 14.75
N LEU A 79 -1.59 -3.00 14.28
CA LEU A 79 -1.87 -3.18 12.85
C LEU A 79 -1.88 -1.84 12.12
N ILE A 80 -2.55 -0.83 12.69
CA ILE A 80 -2.55 0.53 12.12
C ILE A 80 -1.13 1.09 12.08
N LYS A 81 -0.36 0.91 13.17
CA LYS A 81 1.04 1.32 13.22
C LYS A 81 1.87 0.68 12.10
N LYS A 82 1.68 -0.61 11.82
CA LYS A 82 2.40 -1.31 10.74
C LYS A 82 2.11 -0.73 9.35
N LEU A 83 0.86 -0.36 9.09
CA LEU A 83 0.49 0.34 7.85
C LEU A 83 1.09 1.74 7.77
N GLN A 84 1.17 2.45 8.89
CA GLN A 84 1.80 3.78 8.93
C GLN A 84 3.32 3.72 8.78
N GLU A 85 3.98 2.72 9.37
CA GLU A 85 5.43 2.52 9.26
C GLU A 85 5.89 2.37 7.81
N ILE A 86 5.10 1.68 6.97
CA ILE A 86 5.40 1.57 5.54
C ILE A 86 5.03 2.82 4.74
N GLY A 87 4.34 3.80 5.32
CA GLY A 87 4.11 5.12 4.70
C GLY A 87 2.66 5.49 4.43
N LEU A 88 1.67 4.70 4.87
CA LEU A 88 0.27 5.07 4.73
C LEU A 88 -0.13 6.09 5.80
N ALA A 89 -0.85 7.14 5.42
CA ALA A 89 -1.59 7.97 6.37
C ALA A 89 -2.97 7.33 6.66
N PRO A 90 -3.66 7.75 7.73
CA PRO A 90 -5.03 7.27 8.01
C PRO A 90 -6.01 7.43 6.83
N SER A 91 -5.88 8.51 6.06
CA SER A 91 -6.71 8.71 4.86
C SER A 91 -6.38 7.73 3.73
N ASP A 92 -5.14 7.27 3.63
CA ASP A 92 -4.78 6.27 2.62
C ASP A 92 -5.31 4.88 3.00
N ILE A 93 -5.40 4.56 4.30
CA ILE A 93 -6.04 3.35 4.81
C ILE A 93 -7.53 3.36 4.42
N HIS A 94 -8.22 4.48 4.64
CA HIS A 94 -9.60 4.67 4.15
C HIS A 94 -9.71 4.46 2.64
N ASN A 95 -8.84 5.12 1.87
CA ASN A 95 -8.88 5.03 0.41
C ASN A 95 -8.60 3.61 -0.11
N ILE A 96 -7.74 2.83 0.55
CA ILE A 96 -7.50 1.42 0.23
C ILE A 96 -8.73 0.58 0.53
N GLU A 97 -9.39 0.84 1.66
CA GLU A 97 -10.59 0.13 2.06
C GLU A 97 -11.71 0.37 1.02
N TYR A 98 -11.92 1.62 0.59
CA TYR A 98 -13.02 1.95 -0.33
C TYR A 98 -12.66 2.03 -1.82
N LEU A 99 -11.38 1.91 -2.18
CA LEU A 99 -10.82 2.08 -3.54
C LEU A 99 -11.12 3.47 -4.14
N GLU A 100 -10.92 4.53 -3.37
CA GLU A 100 -11.43 5.87 -3.72
C GLU A 100 -10.40 7.00 -3.82
N ASP A 101 -9.09 6.72 -3.73
CA ASP A 101 -8.09 7.77 -3.98
C ASP A 101 -8.17 8.24 -5.43
N LYS A 102 -8.65 9.46 -5.64
CA LYS A 102 -8.82 10.04 -6.97
C LYS A 102 -7.52 10.05 -7.78
N LYS A 103 -6.37 10.27 -7.14
CA LYS A 103 -5.09 10.29 -7.86
C LYS A 103 -4.73 8.90 -8.39
N VAL A 104 -5.07 7.85 -7.65
CA VAL A 104 -4.93 6.47 -8.12
C VAL A 104 -5.94 6.19 -9.23
N LEU A 105 -7.20 6.57 -9.04
CA LEU A 105 -8.27 6.34 -10.02
C LEU A 105 -8.00 7.05 -11.36
N GLU A 106 -7.43 8.25 -11.34
CA GLU A 106 -7.04 9.01 -12.54
C GLU A 106 -5.96 8.32 -13.37
N GLN A 107 -5.12 7.49 -12.73
CA GLN A 107 -4.02 6.75 -13.37
C GLN A 107 -4.40 5.33 -13.79
N LEU A 108 -5.66 4.92 -13.61
CA LEU A 108 -6.11 3.60 -14.03
C LEU A 108 -5.90 3.41 -15.54
N PRO A 109 -5.53 2.21 -15.99
CA PRO A 109 -5.46 1.92 -17.41
C PRO A 109 -6.86 2.05 -18.02
N GLY A 110 -6.94 2.67 -19.20
CA GLY A 110 -8.21 3.04 -19.84
C GLY A 110 -8.86 4.32 -19.28
N GLY A 111 -8.21 4.99 -18.32
CA GLY A 111 -8.67 6.25 -17.74
C GLY A 111 -9.56 6.07 -16.51
N PHE A 112 -9.95 7.23 -15.96
CA PHE A 112 -10.72 7.32 -14.71
C PHE A 112 -12.03 6.53 -14.76
N ARG A 113 -12.26 5.75 -13.71
CA ARG A 113 -13.54 5.11 -13.39
C ARG A 113 -13.59 4.80 -11.90
N TRP A 114 -14.80 4.63 -11.38
CA TRP A 114 -14.99 4.12 -10.03
C TRP A 114 -14.82 2.61 -10.00
N LEU A 115 -14.20 2.14 -8.93
CA LEU A 115 -13.97 0.73 -8.67
C LEU A 115 -14.90 0.22 -7.57
N SER A 116 -15.14 -1.08 -7.57
CA SER A 116 -15.99 -1.76 -6.61
C SER A 116 -15.12 -2.47 -5.56
N ARG A 117 -15.15 -1.96 -4.33
CA ARG A 117 -14.42 -2.52 -3.17
C ARG A 117 -14.82 -3.95 -2.76
N ASN A 118 -15.75 -4.58 -3.46
CA ASN A 118 -16.17 -5.97 -3.25
C ASN A 118 -15.92 -6.84 -4.48
N VAL A 119 -15.18 -6.32 -5.47
CA VAL A 119 -14.72 -7.04 -6.65
C VAL A 119 -13.20 -7.18 -6.54
N ARG A 120 -12.71 -8.42 -6.48
CA ARG A 120 -11.28 -8.72 -6.29
C ARG A 120 -10.43 -8.08 -7.38
N GLU A 121 -10.87 -8.15 -8.63
CA GLU A 121 -10.17 -7.65 -9.80
C GLU A 121 -9.98 -6.13 -9.73
N ASP A 122 -10.92 -5.42 -9.14
CA ASP A 122 -10.87 -3.98 -8.92
C ASP A 122 -9.85 -3.62 -7.82
N VAL A 123 -9.73 -4.43 -6.77
CA VAL A 123 -8.67 -4.26 -5.75
C VAL A 123 -7.29 -4.47 -6.38
N ILE A 124 -7.14 -5.52 -7.19
CA ILE A 124 -5.88 -5.85 -7.86
C ILE A 124 -5.42 -4.66 -8.72
N ILE A 125 -6.29 -4.16 -9.61
CA ILE A 125 -5.92 -3.06 -10.50
C ILE A 125 -5.65 -1.75 -9.73
N TYR A 126 -6.39 -1.49 -8.65
CA TYR A 126 -6.13 -0.35 -7.78
C TYR A 126 -4.74 -0.45 -7.13
N PHE A 127 -4.38 -1.61 -6.58
CA PHE A 127 -3.11 -1.81 -5.90
C PHE A 127 -1.93 -1.70 -6.87
N GLU A 128 -2.05 -2.25 -8.08
CA GLU A 128 -1.01 -2.12 -9.11
C GLU A 128 -0.85 -0.67 -9.58
N THR A 129 -1.96 0.03 -9.77
CA THR A 129 -1.94 1.44 -10.16
C THR A 129 -1.36 2.33 -9.07
N PHE A 130 -1.72 2.06 -7.81
CA PHE A 130 -1.19 2.79 -6.66
C PHE A 130 0.32 2.56 -6.50
N ALA A 131 0.79 1.32 -6.68
CA ALA A 131 2.22 1.01 -6.65
C ALA A 131 2.99 1.77 -7.74
N ASN A 132 2.47 1.82 -8.97
CA ASN A 132 3.10 2.58 -10.07
C ASN A 132 3.15 4.09 -9.75
N LEU A 133 2.05 4.66 -9.26
CA LEU A 133 1.99 6.07 -8.89
C LEU A 133 3.02 6.44 -7.82
N LEU A 134 3.24 5.58 -6.83
CA LEU A 134 4.25 5.80 -5.79
C LEU A 134 5.68 5.62 -6.32
N GLU A 135 5.89 4.68 -7.25
CA GLU A 135 7.18 4.45 -7.91
C GLU A 135 7.60 5.64 -8.79
N ASP A 136 6.65 6.22 -9.53
CA ASP A 136 6.87 7.45 -10.30
C ASP A 136 7.27 8.60 -9.37
N GLN A 137 6.55 8.77 -8.25
CA GLN A 137 6.87 9.81 -7.26
C GLN A 137 8.25 9.64 -6.62
N LEU A 138 8.71 8.40 -6.37
CA LEU A 138 10.07 8.16 -5.89
C LEU A 138 11.10 8.52 -6.96
N SER A 139 10.85 8.14 -8.21
CA SER A 139 11.76 8.41 -9.33
C SER A 139 11.98 9.92 -9.52
N ASP A 140 10.93 10.73 -9.37
CA ASP A 140 11.02 12.19 -9.44
C ASP A 140 11.90 12.82 -8.35
N THR A 141 12.07 12.15 -7.21
CA THR A 141 12.93 12.62 -6.11
C THR A 141 14.40 12.28 -6.28
N ILE A 142 14.72 11.34 -7.17
CA ILE A 142 16.08 10.91 -7.44
C ILE A 142 16.64 11.73 -8.61
N SER A 143 17.40 12.78 -8.30
CA SER A 143 18.21 13.46 -9.31
C SER A 143 19.47 12.65 -9.58
N ILE A 144 19.53 11.94 -10.71
CA ILE A 144 20.76 11.27 -11.15
C ILE A 144 21.41 12.12 -12.25
N SER A 145 22.67 12.52 -12.05
CA SER A 145 23.44 13.17 -13.11
C SER A 145 24.06 12.13 -14.05
N MET A 146 24.14 12.46 -15.34
CA MET A 146 24.72 11.53 -16.33
C MET A 146 26.21 11.28 -16.05
N GLU A 147 26.89 12.26 -15.47
CA GLU A 147 28.29 12.20 -15.05
C GLU A 147 28.54 11.21 -13.91
N GLU A 148 27.57 10.99 -13.01
CA GLU A 148 27.66 10.01 -11.92
C GLU A 148 27.46 8.57 -12.40
N LEU A 149 26.60 8.36 -13.40
CA LEU A 149 26.34 7.03 -13.97
C LEU A 149 27.43 6.57 -14.95
N PHE A 150 28.09 7.53 -15.62
CA PHE A 150 29.14 7.26 -16.58
C PHE A 150 30.36 8.15 -16.30
N PRO A 151 31.13 7.85 -15.24
CA PRO A 151 32.36 8.57 -14.98
C PRO A 151 33.30 8.38 -16.17
N ILE A 152 33.58 9.46 -16.89
CA ILE A 152 34.57 9.46 -17.98
C ILE A 152 35.93 9.23 -17.31
N GLU A 153 36.49 8.02 -17.47
CA GLU A 153 37.88 7.77 -17.10
C GLU A 153 38.76 8.72 -17.92
N LYS A 154 39.32 9.73 -17.25
CA LYS A 154 40.37 10.56 -17.83
C LYS A 154 41.61 9.68 -18.00
N GLY A 155 41.75 9.08 -19.17
CA GLY A 155 42.94 8.33 -19.57
C GLY A 155 44.20 9.18 -19.39
N LEU A 156 45.19 8.62 -18.70
CA LEU A 156 46.56 9.12 -18.65
C LEU A 156 47.13 9.14 -20.08
N VAL A 157 47.23 10.34 -20.66
CA VAL A 157 48.13 10.58 -21.78
C VAL A 157 49.43 11.11 -21.18
N THR A 158 50.38 10.22 -20.94
CA THR A 158 51.79 10.58 -20.77
C THR A 158 52.49 10.34 -22.10
N VAL A 159 52.92 11.45 -22.71
CA VAL A 159 53.78 11.55 -23.91
C VAL A 159 55.18 11.02 -23.59
#